data_AF-A0A9J6CU92-F1
#
_entry.id   AF-A0A9J6CU92-F1
#
_cell.length_a   1.000
_cell.length_b   1.000
_cell.length_c   1.000
_cell.angle_alpha   90.00
_cell.angle_beta   90.00
_cell.angle_gamma   90.00
#
_symmetry.space_group_name_H-M   'P 1'
#
loop_
_entity.id
_entity.type
_entity.pdbx_description
1 polymer ?
#
loop_
_entity_poly.entity_id
_entity_poly.type
_entity_poly.pdbx_seq_one_letter_code
_entity_poly.pdbx_strand_id
1 'polypeptide(L)'
;MTAAGGVPRQGRVGAVAAVLVKGNVYVRRGPRFQHQRQQHGHASAEAHADLLDTETRTGIFFHPNWCKAHWTSPTGLLIHHLSTKSARQKLLLLCLLWPREFLFSWGDTATSIYHCMFPDSDIAKKFSCGRIKLARIVSDGLGPYFKGQVVTELCQPNVYFSIMIDETPKPELRVQQLDVLVRYFSSSQQEVVVEHVQSFDLGRATAEIIVGCIEEAIADLPKQGLVCFFSDGPNVMKSVRNKLQKHVAPSLIDIGNCNLHKVHNAFGRGLDAFGLDVEEVVRNIYYYFKGAVRSEALRECQDTLGISCHVFLRHVSNRWLTLQHSLCRVEEQFEALRTYFFKGNSSRQRPDTQSLHNKLVSAFSEKQLLAKVLFELCAAFQWISAALPKARAALAHTSR
;
A
#
# COMPACT_ATOMS: atom_id res chain seq x y z
N MET A 1 -58.23 -0.64 37.37
CA MET A 1 -58.18 0.79 36.97
C MET A 1 -56.83 1.07 36.35
N THR A 2 -56.88 1.45 35.06
CA THR A 2 -55.96 2.32 34.30
C THR A 2 -54.46 2.04 34.24
N ALA A 3 -54.04 1.80 33.00
CA ALA A 3 -52.68 1.84 32.48
C ALA A 3 -52.14 3.26 32.28
N ALA A 4 -50.82 3.40 32.40
CA ALA A 4 -49.93 4.33 31.67
C ALA A 4 -48.51 3.78 31.92
N GLY A 5 -47.70 3.39 30.93
CA GLY A 5 -47.24 4.21 29.81
C GLY A 5 -45.74 4.48 29.99
N GLY A 6 -44.90 3.45 29.81
CA GLY A 6 -43.44 3.55 29.95
C GLY A 6 -42.74 3.21 28.64
N VAL A 7 -42.40 4.25 27.86
CA VAL A 7 -41.58 4.15 26.64
C VAL A 7 -40.14 3.81 27.02
N PRO A 8 -39.52 2.73 26.50
CA PRO A 8 -38.08 2.52 26.63
C PRO A 8 -37.36 3.48 25.70
N ARG A 9 -36.41 4.25 26.26
CA ARG A 9 -35.50 5.15 25.52
C ARG A 9 -34.82 4.39 24.38
N GLN A 10 -35.02 4.86 23.14
CA GLN A 10 -34.17 4.51 22.01
C GLN A 10 -32.72 4.82 22.35
N GLY A 11 -31.89 3.78 22.48
CA GLY A 11 -30.44 3.92 22.49
C GLY A 11 -30.01 4.53 21.17
N ARG A 12 -29.34 5.69 21.21
CA ARG A 12 -28.67 6.28 20.06
C ARG A 12 -27.68 5.26 19.50
N VAL A 13 -27.98 4.72 18.32
CA VAL A 13 -26.99 4.05 17.49
C VAL A 13 -25.98 5.13 17.08
N GLY A 14 -24.83 5.14 17.73
CA GLY A 14 -23.71 5.98 17.32
C GLY A 14 -23.23 5.49 15.96
N ALA A 15 -23.54 6.23 14.90
CA ALA A 15 -22.97 6.02 13.59
C ALA A 15 -21.44 6.17 13.70
N VAL A 16 -20.71 5.06 13.58
CA VAL A 16 -19.26 5.07 13.44
C VAL A 16 -18.95 5.39 11.98
N ALA A 17 -18.61 6.65 11.71
CA ALA A 17 -18.12 7.06 10.40
C ALA A 17 -16.78 6.36 10.12
N ALA A 18 -16.78 5.39 9.19
CA ALA A 18 -15.58 4.83 8.62
C ALA A 18 -15.01 5.83 7.61
N VAL A 19 -13.85 6.42 7.93
CA VAL A 19 -13.13 7.28 6.98
C VAL A 19 -12.32 6.37 6.06
N LEU A 20 -12.76 6.27 4.80
CA LEU A 20 -12.00 5.65 3.72
C LEU A 20 -10.74 6.51 3.45
N VAL A 21 -9.59 6.02 3.87
CA VAL A 21 -8.28 6.46 3.36
C VAL A 21 -7.65 5.24 2.72
N LYS A 22 -7.28 5.37 1.44
CA LYS A 22 -6.62 4.35 0.62
C LYS A 22 -5.78 3.36 1.46
N GLY A 23 -6.24 2.12 1.53
CA GLY A 23 -5.40 0.94 1.71
C GLY A 23 -4.84 0.62 3.09
N ASN A 24 -5.34 1.16 4.20
CA ASN A 24 -5.02 0.65 5.55
C ASN A 24 -6.18 0.85 6.53
N VAL A 25 -6.66 -0.23 7.17
CA VAL A 25 -7.66 -0.18 8.24
C VAL A 25 -6.98 -0.38 9.58
N TYR A 26 -6.94 0.66 10.42
CA TYR A 26 -6.50 0.56 11.82
C TYR A 26 -7.72 0.63 12.75
N VAL A 27 -7.86 -0.38 13.61
CA VAL A 27 -8.89 -0.42 14.65
C VAL A 27 -8.36 0.22 15.94
N ARG A 28 -9.04 1.29 16.38
CA ARG A 28 -8.85 1.92 17.69
C ARG A 28 -9.53 1.08 18.77
N ARG A 29 -8.83 0.75 19.86
CA ARG A 29 -9.46 0.21 21.10
C ARG A 29 -9.33 1.19 22.25
N GLY A 30 -10.48 1.60 22.81
CA GLY A 30 -10.65 1.92 24.23
C GLY A 30 -10.50 3.39 24.66
N PRO A 31 -11.39 3.91 25.54
CA PRO A 31 -11.44 5.32 25.91
C PRO A 31 -10.63 5.58 27.19
N ARG A 32 -9.83 6.64 27.19
CA ARG A 32 -9.56 7.46 28.39
C ARG A 32 -8.99 8.80 27.95
N PHE A 33 -9.76 9.84 28.21
CA PHE A 33 -9.23 11.19 28.33
C PHE A 33 -8.30 11.21 29.53
N GLN A 34 -7.05 11.61 29.35
CA GLN A 34 -6.27 12.24 30.42
C GLN A 34 -5.21 13.16 29.79
N HIS A 35 -5.36 14.45 30.06
CA HIS A 35 -4.34 15.47 29.92
C HIS A 35 -3.17 15.11 30.84
N GLN A 36 -1.92 15.10 30.35
CA GLN A 36 -0.79 15.60 31.15
C GLN A 36 0.50 15.86 30.35
N ARG A 37 1.22 16.86 30.84
CA ARG A 37 2.41 17.54 30.30
C ARG A 37 3.66 16.67 30.29
N GLN A 38 4.62 17.09 29.46
CA GLN A 38 6.03 16.74 29.51
C GLN A 38 6.62 16.88 30.91
N GLN A 39 7.48 15.94 31.31
CA GLN A 39 8.70 16.21 32.09
C GLN A 39 9.71 15.06 31.95
N HIS A 40 10.99 15.43 31.94
CA HIS A 40 12.19 14.60 31.87
C HIS A 40 12.47 13.82 33.18
N GLY A 41 13.27 12.73 33.10
CA GLY A 41 13.99 12.19 34.27
C GLY A 41 14.30 10.69 34.19
N HIS A 42 15.53 10.33 34.60
CA HIS A 42 16.23 9.04 34.47
C HIS A 42 15.71 7.87 35.34
N ALA A 43 16.04 6.64 34.88
CA ALA A 43 16.33 5.37 35.59
C ALA A 43 15.27 4.84 36.60
N SER A 44 14.84 3.58 36.56
CA SER A 44 15.63 2.34 36.76
C SER A 44 14.73 1.11 36.56
N ALA A 45 15.35 -0.06 36.41
CA ALA A 45 14.73 -1.33 36.07
C ALA A 45 13.89 -1.95 37.19
N GLU A 46 12.77 -2.58 36.81
CA GLU A 46 12.28 -3.77 37.50
C GLU A 46 11.49 -4.64 36.51
N ALA A 47 11.87 -5.90 36.49
CA ALA A 47 11.40 -6.91 35.57
C ALA A 47 10.02 -7.44 35.99
N HIS A 48 9.11 -7.53 35.04
CA HIS A 48 8.12 -8.60 35.03
C HIS A 48 8.15 -9.22 33.65
N ALA A 49 8.91 -10.32 33.58
CA ALA A 49 8.80 -11.32 32.54
C ALA A 49 7.42 -11.96 32.67
N ASP A 50 6.59 -11.86 31.64
CA ASP A 50 5.59 -12.87 31.30
C ASP A 50 5.17 -12.70 29.84
N LEU A 51 5.35 -13.78 29.08
CA LEU A 51 4.85 -14.05 27.73
C LEU A 51 5.50 -13.27 26.56
N LEU A 52 6.81 -13.46 26.43
CA LEU A 52 7.48 -13.50 25.13
C LEU A 52 7.12 -14.80 24.42
N ASP A 53 6.11 -14.76 23.56
CA ASP A 53 5.96 -15.76 22.49
C ASP A 53 6.63 -15.19 21.23
N THR A 54 7.96 -15.32 21.21
CA THR A 54 8.81 -15.04 20.06
C THR A 54 8.75 -16.21 19.09
N GLU A 55 7.60 -16.42 18.45
CA GLU A 55 7.56 -17.11 17.17
C GLU A 55 7.60 -16.07 16.06
N THR A 56 8.62 -16.20 15.22
CA THR A 56 8.84 -15.50 13.95
C THR A 56 7.57 -15.45 13.10
N ARG A 57 6.76 -14.41 13.29
CA ARG A 57 5.67 -14.09 12.35
C ARG A 57 6.28 -13.42 11.13
N THR A 58 6.68 -14.23 10.16
CA THR A 58 6.86 -13.81 8.76
C THR A 58 5.55 -13.21 8.28
N GLY A 59 5.49 -11.88 8.24
CA GLY A 59 4.39 -11.18 7.59
C GLY A 59 4.49 -11.42 6.08
N ILE A 60 3.67 -12.32 5.54
CA ILE A 60 3.61 -12.51 4.08
C ILE A 60 2.87 -11.31 3.48
N PHE A 61 3.60 -10.47 2.76
CA PHE A 61 3.06 -9.35 2.02
C PHE A 61 2.89 -9.78 0.56
N PHE A 62 1.67 -9.71 0.05
CA PHE A 62 1.38 -10.07 -1.34
C PHE A 62 1.21 -8.82 -2.19
N HIS A 63 1.96 -8.74 -3.28
CA HIS A 63 1.93 -7.60 -4.21
C HIS A 63 0.57 -7.47 -4.91
N PRO A 64 0.00 -6.27 -5.11
CA PRO A 64 -1.33 -6.07 -5.72
C PRO A 64 -1.52 -6.67 -7.12
N ASN A 65 -0.44 -6.93 -7.86
CA ASN A 65 -0.53 -7.57 -9.18
C ASN A 65 -0.86 -9.07 -9.11
N TRP A 66 -0.74 -9.73 -7.95
CA TRP A 66 -1.32 -11.06 -7.74
C TRP A 66 -2.84 -11.05 -7.97
N CYS A 67 -3.53 -9.95 -7.67
CA CYS A 67 -5.00 -9.86 -7.75
C CYS A 67 -5.57 -9.81 -9.17
N LYS A 68 -4.76 -9.55 -10.22
CA LYS A 68 -5.29 -9.37 -11.59
C LYS A 68 -4.99 -10.51 -12.57
N ALA A 69 -3.85 -11.21 -12.43
CA ALA A 69 -3.44 -12.21 -13.43
C ALA A 69 -3.66 -13.68 -12.99
N HIS A 70 -3.61 -13.98 -11.68
CA HIS A 70 -3.49 -15.37 -11.20
C HIS A 70 -4.75 -16.03 -10.63
N TRP A 71 -5.91 -15.36 -10.63
CA TRP A 71 -7.10 -15.91 -9.93
C TRP A 71 -8.27 -16.30 -10.83
N THR A 72 -8.15 -16.12 -12.16
CA THR A 72 -9.20 -16.55 -13.09
C THR A 72 -9.01 -17.99 -13.59
N SER A 73 -7.85 -18.64 -13.38
CA SER A 73 -7.59 -20.00 -13.88
C SER A 73 -6.91 -20.97 -12.87
N PRO A 74 -5.83 -20.61 -12.14
CA PRO A 74 -5.14 -21.52 -11.21
C PRO A 74 -5.99 -21.97 -10.01
N THR A 75 -6.89 -21.12 -9.52
CA THR A 75 -7.68 -21.41 -8.31
C THR A 75 -8.77 -22.44 -8.54
N GLY A 76 -9.35 -22.48 -9.75
CA GLY A 76 -10.29 -23.53 -10.15
C GLY A 76 -9.61 -24.90 -10.09
N LEU A 77 -8.39 -25.01 -10.64
CA LEU A 77 -7.57 -26.24 -10.59
C LEU A 77 -7.19 -26.63 -9.15
N LEU A 78 -6.82 -25.68 -8.29
CA LEU A 78 -6.47 -25.96 -6.89
C LEU A 78 -7.66 -26.50 -6.09
N ILE A 79 -8.86 -25.96 -6.30
CA ILE A 79 -10.09 -26.43 -5.64
C ILE A 79 -10.41 -27.88 -6.04
N HIS A 80 -10.18 -28.26 -7.30
CA HIS A 80 -10.40 -29.63 -7.78
C HIS A 80 -9.44 -30.65 -7.17
N HIS A 81 -8.17 -30.28 -6.92
CA HIS A 81 -7.17 -31.17 -6.33
C HIS A 81 -7.26 -31.37 -4.82
N LEU A 82 -8.03 -30.56 -4.09
CA LEU A 82 -8.22 -30.77 -2.66
C LEU A 82 -9.05 -32.03 -2.38
N SER A 83 -8.45 -32.97 -1.64
CA SER A 83 -9.02 -34.29 -1.35
C SER A 83 -10.23 -34.25 -0.40
N THR A 84 -10.37 -33.22 0.43
CA THR A 84 -11.46 -33.13 1.42
C THR A 84 -12.45 -32.01 1.11
N LYS A 85 -13.75 -32.31 1.24
CA LYS A 85 -14.83 -31.32 1.13
C LYS A 85 -14.62 -30.14 2.09
N SER A 86 -14.05 -30.40 3.28
CA SER A 86 -13.75 -29.38 4.29
C SER A 86 -12.60 -28.44 3.88
N ALA A 87 -11.57 -28.92 3.17
CA ALA A 87 -10.50 -28.06 2.69
C ALA A 87 -11.02 -27.12 1.57
N ARG A 88 -11.83 -27.65 0.64
CA ARG A 88 -12.43 -26.87 -0.45
C ARG A 88 -13.25 -25.69 0.06
N GLN A 89 -14.08 -25.90 1.09
CA GLN A 89 -14.90 -24.84 1.69
C GLN A 89 -14.07 -23.70 2.30
N LYS A 90 -12.97 -24.04 2.97
CA LYS A 90 -12.09 -23.04 3.59
C LYS A 90 -11.33 -22.25 2.54
N LEU A 91 -10.88 -22.91 1.48
CA LEU A 91 -10.26 -22.25 0.34
C LEU A 91 -11.26 -21.33 -0.37
N LEU A 92 -12.51 -21.75 -0.55
CA LEU A 92 -13.58 -20.91 -1.10
C LEU A 92 -13.86 -19.68 -0.22
N LEU A 93 -13.92 -19.85 1.10
CA LEU A 93 -14.03 -18.71 2.01
C LEU A 93 -12.85 -17.75 1.83
N LEU A 94 -11.62 -18.27 1.76
CA LEU A 94 -10.45 -17.44 1.49
C LEU A 94 -10.54 -16.72 0.14
N CYS A 95 -11.01 -17.39 -0.91
CA CYS A 95 -11.22 -16.79 -2.24
C CYS A 95 -12.32 -15.71 -2.24
N LEU A 96 -13.27 -15.77 -1.32
CA LEU A 96 -14.27 -14.71 -1.13
C LEU A 96 -13.68 -13.50 -0.38
N LEU A 97 -12.89 -13.77 0.67
CA LEU A 97 -12.34 -12.74 1.55
C LEU A 97 -11.21 -11.95 0.88
N TRP A 98 -10.34 -12.66 0.16
CA TRP A 98 -9.09 -12.12 -0.37
C TRP A 98 -9.28 -10.97 -1.38
N PRO A 99 -10.06 -11.11 -2.48
CA PRO A 99 -10.19 -10.07 -3.49
C PRO A 99 -10.93 -8.83 -2.98
N ARG A 100 -11.59 -8.94 -1.83
CA ARG A 100 -12.40 -7.89 -1.20
C ARG A 100 -11.67 -7.22 -0.03
N GLU A 101 -10.40 -7.56 0.18
CA GLU A 101 -9.56 -7.05 1.27
C GLU A 101 -10.21 -7.24 2.66
N PHE A 102 -10.99 -8.31 2.83
CA PHE A 102 -11.59 -8.60 4.12
C PHE A 102 -10.56 -9.17 5.10
N LEU A 103 -10.61 -8.66 6.33
CA LEU A 103 -9.79 -9.12 7.45
C LEU A 103 -10.03 -10.61 7.74
N PHE A 104 -9.00 -11.38 8.10
CA PHE A 104 -9.15 -12.78 8.52
C PHE A 104 -10.06 -12.98 9.75
N SER A 105 -10.32 -11.93 10.54
CA SER A 105 -11.34 -11.94 11.60
C SER A 105 -12.74 -12.30 11.07
N TRP A 106 -13.02 -12.08 9.79
CA TRP A 106 -14.24 -12.56 9.15
C TRP A 106 -14.39 -14.07 9.19
N GLY A 107 -13.31 -14.84 9.29
CA GLY A 107 -13.39 -16.29 9.48
C GLY A 107 -14.11 -16.67 10.77
N ASP A 108 -13.94 -15.90 11.84
CA ASP A 108 -14.64 -16.14 13.11
C ASP A 108 -16.14 -15.84 12.95
N THR A 109 -16.46 -14.72 12.30
CA THR A 109 -17.83 -14.32 12.00
C THR A 109 -18.51 -15.32 11.06
N ALA A 110 -17.84 -15.79 10.02
CA ALA A 110 -18.36 -16.81 9.11
C ALA A 110 -18.61 -18.14 9.85
N THR A 111 -17.70 -18.51 10.76
CA THR A 111 -17.84 -19.71 11.58
C THR A 111 -19.09 -19.65 12.46
N SER A 112 -19.41 -18.50 13.07
CA SER A 112 -20.63 -18.36 13.88
C SER A 112 -21.90 -18.19 13.04
N ILE A 113 -21.86 -17.36 12.00
CA ILE A 113 -23.04 -17.02 11.20
C ILE A 113 -23.53 -18.20 10.36
N TYR A 114 -22.64 -19.02 9.78
CA TYR A 114 -23.08 -20.12 8.91
C TYR A 114 -23.92 -21.16 9.66
N HIS A 115 -23.69 -21.34 10.96
CA HIS A 115 -24.51 -22.21 11.80
C HIS A 115 -25.93 -21.67 11.97
N CYS A 116 -26.08 -20.34 12.06
CA CYS A 116 -27.37 -19.68 12.20
C CYS A 116 -28.12 -19.52 10.87
N MET A 117 -27.40 -19.25 9.78
CA MET A 117 -28.00 -19.05 8.44
C MET A 117 -28.51 -20.36 7.83
N PHE A 118 -27.86 -21.48 8.12
CA PHE A 118 -28.18 -22.79 7.52
C PHE A 118 -28.41 -23.86 8.61
N PRO A 119 -29.46 -23.71 9.44
CA PRO A 119 -29.70 -24.58 10.60
C PRO A 119 -30.04 -26.03 10.22
N ASP A 120 -30.49 -26.26 8.99
CA ASP A 120 -30.79 -27.57 8.41
C ASP A 120 -29.57 -28.26 7.79
N SER A 121 -28.47 -27.53 7.58
CA SER A 121 -27.27 -28.05 6.92
C SER A 121 -26.27 -28.64 7.92
N ASP A 122 -26.13 -29.97 7.93
CA ASP A 122 -25.08 -30.66 8.69
C ASP A 122 -23.66 -30.25 8.28
N ILE A 123 -23.50 -29.81 7.03
CA ILE A 123 -22.26 -29.29 6.50
C ILE A 123 -21.93 -27.94 7.14
N ALA A 124 -22.91 -27.03 7.20
CA ALA A 124 -22.73 -25.71 7.79
C ALA A 124 -22.45 -25.82 9.31
N LYS A 125 -23.18 -26.68 10.04
CA LYS A 125 -22.94 -26.94 11.47
C LYS A 125 -21.51 -27.40 11.78
N LYS A 126 -20.87 -28.11 10.85
CA LYS A 126 -19.48 -28.60 11.00
C LYS A 126 -18.44 -27.62 10.47
N PHE A 127 -18.85 -26.50 9.88
CA PHE A 127 -17.93 -25.51 9.37
C PHE A 127 -17.17 -24.86 10.52
N SER A 128 -15.83 -24.84 10.41
CA SER A 128 -14.93 -24.22 11.37
C SER A 128 -13.68 -23.71 10.65
N CYS A 129 -13.60 -22.39 10.53
CA CYS A 129 -12.49 -21.68 9.88
C CYS A 129 -12.34 -20.26 10.45
N GLY A 130 -11.93 -20.18 11.71
CA GLY A 130 -11.59 -18.91 12.35
C GLY A 130 -10.32 -18.27 11.78
N ARG A 131 -10.01 -17.06 12.26
CA ARG A 131 -8.90 -16.22 11.75
C ARG A 131 -7.55 -16.93 11.72
N ILE A 132 -7.23 -17.72 12.75
CA ILE A 132 -5.95 -18.43 12.88
C ILE A 132 -5.85 -19.49 11.78
N LYS A 133 -6.96 -20.19 11.50
CA LYS A 133 -6.99 -21.23 10.49
C LYS A 133 -6.85 -20.64 9.09
N LEU A 134 -7.51 -19.50 8.82
CA LEU A 134 -7.33 -18.78 7.56
C LEU A 134 -5.88 -18.32 7.40
N ALA A 135 -5.29 -17.72 8.44
CA ALA A 135 -3.90 -17.32 8.42
C ALA A 135 -2.96 -18.49 8.12
N ARG A 136 -3.12 -19.64 8.80
CA ARG A 136 -2.31 -20.85 8.55
C ARG A 136 -2.51 -21.46 7.17
N ILE A 137 -3.73 -21.44 6.62
CA ILE A 137 -3.96 -21.89 5.24
C ILE A 137 -3.12 -21.06 4.26
N VAL A 138 -3.00 -19.76 4.50
CA VAL A 138 -2.16 -18.88 3.68
C VAL A 138 -0.68 -19.10 3.97
N SER A 139 -0.27 -19.04 5.25
CA SER A 139 1.16 -19.05 5.62
C SER A 139 1.83 -20.40 5.48
N ASP A 140 1.13 -21.48 5.81
CA ASP A 140 1.71 -22.83 5.90
C ASP A 140 1.24 -23.72 4.75
N GLY A 141 0.20 -23.30 4.03
CA GLY A 141 -0.36 -24.01 2.88
C GLY A 141 -0.01 -23.33 1.56
N LEU A 142 -0.71 -22.25 1.23
CA LEU A 142 -0.61 -21.60 -0.08
C LEU A 142 0.76 -20.95 -0.32
N GLY A 143 1.33 -20.27 0.68
CA GLY A 143 2.63 -19.63 0.57
C GLY A 143 3.73 -20.61 0.15
N PRO A 144 3.99 -21.69 0.92
CA PRO A 144 4.97 -22.72 0.56
C PRO A 144 4.67 -23.39 -0.78
N TYR A 145 3.39 -23.63 -1.10
CA TYR A 145 2.99 -24.21 -2.38
C TYR A 145 3.40 -23.33 -3.56
N PHE A 146 3.07 -22.03 -3.53
CA PHE A 146 3.44 -21.10 -4.60
C PHE A 146 4.95 -20.87 -4.67
N LYS A 147 5.63 -20.73 -3.51
CA LYS A 147 7.10 -20.68 -3.47
C LYS A 147 7.72 -21.92 -4.12
N GLY A 148 7.18 -23.10 -3.84
CA GLY A 148 7.62 -24.36 -4.45
C GLY A 148 7.47 -24.40 -5.97
N GLN A 149 6.39 -23.82 -6.52
CA GLN A 149 6.23 -23.69 -7.98
C GLN A 149 7.31 -22.80 -8.59
N VAL A 150 7.57 -21.65 -7.99
CA VAL A 150 8.61 -20.71 -8.44
C VAL A 150 9.99 -21.37 -8.39
N VAL A 151 10.33 -22.04 -7.28
CA VAL A 151 11.60 -22.79 -7.14
C VAL A 151 11.69 -23.89 -8.21
N THR A 152 10.62 -24.64 -8.45
CA THR A 152 10.60 -25.72 -9.44
C THR A 152 10.91 -25.21 -10.85
N GLU A 153 10.37 -24.04 -11.22
CA GLU A 153 10.61 -23.44 -12.53
C GLU A 153 12.03 -22.87 -12.62
N LEU A 154 12.51 -22.18 -11.58
CA LEU A 154 13.86 -21.61 -11.53
C LEU A 154 14.98 -22.64 -11.48
N CYS A 155 14.71 -23.84 -10.95
CA CYS A 155 15.65 -24.96 -10.92
C CYS A 155 15.76 -25.71 -12.25
N GLN A 156 14.95 -25.39 -13.26
CA GLN A 156 15.08 -26.01 -14.58
C GLN A 156 16.39 -25.59 -15.25
N PRO A 157 17.01 -26.46 -16.08
CA PRO A 157 18.19 -26.10 -16.83
C PRO A 157 17.96 -24.88 -17.73
N ASN A 158 18.97 -24.03 -17.87
CA ASN A 158 18.95 -22.83 -18.72
C ASN A 158 17.89 -21.78 -18.34
N VAL A 159 17.41 -21.79 -17.09
CA VAL A 159 16.58 -20.72 -16.55
C VAL A 159 17.46 -19.70 -15.83
N TYR A 160 17.23 -18.43 -16.15
CA TYR A 160 17.95 -17.30 -15.60
C TYR A 160 16.98 -16.34 -14.93
N PHE A 161 17.41 -15.75 -13.81
CA PHE A 161 16.58 -14.86 -13.02
C PHE A 161 17.37 -13.71 -12.42
N SER A 162 16.67 -12.64 -12.14
CA SER A 162 17.18 -11.48 -11.40
C SER A 162 16.53 -11.42 -10.03
N ILE A 163 17.30 -11.01 -9.02
CA ILE A 163 16.75 -10.72 -7.69
C ILE A 163 16.39 -9.24 -7.64
N MET A 164 15.21 -8.94 -7.10
CA MET A 164 14.78 -7.58 -6.79
C MET A 164 14.48 -7.50 -5.30
N ILE A 165 14.91 -6.41 -4.66
CA ILE A 165 14.51 -6.13 -3.28
C ILE A 165 13.79 -4.79 -3.19
N ASP A 166 12.83 -4.72 -2.27
CA ASP A 166 12.18 -3.48 -1.87
C ASP A 166 12.06 -3.43 -0.35
N GLU A 167 12.24 -2.23 0.21
CA GLU A 167 12.15 -2.00 1.64
C GLU A 167 10.96 -1.11 1.97
N THR A 168 10.06 -1.60 2.82
CA THR A 168 8.88 -0.85 3.26
C THR A 168 8.87 -0.70 4.78
N PRO A 169 8.82 0.53 5.32
CA PRO A 169 8.68 0.70 6.76
C PRO A 169 7.32 0.18 7.24
N LYS A 170 7.32 -0.51 8.39
CA LYS A 170 6.12 -0.90 9.15
C LYS A 170 6.10 -0.15 10.48
N PRO A 171 5.65 1.12 10.52
CA PRO A 171 5.77 1.97 11.70
C PRO A 171 5.12 1.41 12.96
N GLU A 172 4.05 0.64 12.82
CA GLU A 172 3.28 0.07 13.93
C GLU A 172 4.03 -1.06 14.63
N LEU A 173 4.80 -1.83 13.85
CA LEU A 173 5.68 -2.88 14.36
C LEU A 173 7.08 -2.36 14.67
N ARG A 174 7.40 -1.11 14.28
CA ARG A 174 8.71 -0.48 14.43
C ARG A 174 9.84 -1.27 13.76
N VAL A 175 9.55 -1.85 12.60
CA VAL A 175 10.49 -2.62 11.76
C VAL A 175 10.47 -2.13 10.32
N GLN A 176 11.50 -2.48 9.56
CA GLN A 176 11.55 -2.34 8.11
C GLN A 176 11.28 -3.70 7.50
N GLN A 177 10.24 -3.84 6.67
CA GLN A 177 10.05 -5.06 5.87
C GLN A 177 11.00 -5.02 4.67
N LEU A 178 11.76 -6.09 4.47
CA LEU A 178 12.50 -6.37 3.25
C LEU A 178 11.76 -7.46 2.48
N ASP A 179 11.35 -7.16 1.25
CA ASP A 179 10.76 -8.15 0.34
C ASP A 179 11.80 -8.58 -0.70
N VAL A 180 11.99 -9.90 -0.83
CA VAL A 180 12.84 -10.51 -1.85
C VAL A 180 11.96 -11.09 -2.95
N LEU A 181 12.17 -10.61 -4.17
CA LEU A 181 11.43 -10.99 -5.36
C LEU A 181 12.40 -11.56 -6.40
N VAL A 182 11.90 -12.43 -7.26
CA VAL A 182 12.61 -12.95 -8.43
C VAL A 182 11.89 -12.56 -9.70
N ARG A 183 12.64 -12.12 -10.70
CA ARG A 183 12.13 -11.78 -12.03
C ARG A 183 12.77 -12.70 -13.06
N TYR A 184 11.94 -13.40 -13.83
CA TYR A 184 12.37 -14.40 -14.80
C TYR A 184 11.29 -14.60 -15.88
N PHE A 185 11.64 -15.26 -16.98
CA PHE A 185 10.68 -15.67 -17.99
C PHE A 185 10.04 -17.00 -17.56
N SER A 186 8.75 -16.99 -17.27
CA SER A 186 8.01 -18.21 -16.93
C SER A 186 7.61 -18.93 -18.21
N SER A 187 8.12 -20.14 -18.40
CA SER A 187 7.73 -21.02 -19.49
C SER A 187 6.27 -21.48 -19.35
N SER A 188 5.76 -21.58 -18.11
CA SER A 188 4.35 -21.93 -17.90
C SER A 188 3.39 -20.81 -18.31
N GLN A 189 3.77 -19.54 -18.08
CA GLN A 189 2.94 -18.37 -18.37
C GLN A 189 3.26 -17.70 -19.72
N GLN A 190 4.38 -18.08 -20.35
CA GLN A 190 4.89 -17.49 -21.59
C GLN A 190 5.12 -15.97 -21.50
N GLU A 191 5.50 -15.49 -20.31
CA GLU A 191 5.79 -14.08 -20.08
C GLU A 191 6.86 -13.88 -18.98
N VAL A 192 7.38 -12.66 -18.91
CA VAL A 192 8.27 -12.26 -17.80
C VAL A 192 7.42 -11.97 -16.56
N VAL A 193 7.63 -12.76 -15.52
CA VAL A 193 6.92 -12.66 -14.25
C VAL A 193 7.82 -12.08 -13.17
N VAL A 194 7.21 -11.50 -12.14
CA VAL A 194 7.89 -11.07 -10.90
C VAL A 194 7.19 -11.76 -9.75
N GLU A 195 7.89 -12.69 -9.12
CA GLU A 195 7.35 -13.54 -8.06
C GLU A 195 7.98 -13.21 -6.73
N HIS A 196 7.15 -13.26 -5.69
CA HIS A 196 7.61 -13.12 -4.31
C HIS A 196 8.25 -14.41 -3.82
N VAL A 197 9.39 -14.29 -3.16
CA VAL A 197 10.11 -15.43 -2.58
C VAL A 197 9.97 -15.43 -1.07
N GLN A 198 10.31 -14.31 -0.43
CA GLN A 198 10.31 -14.21 1.03
C GLN A 198 10.27 -12.75 1.50
N SER A 199 9.68 -12.52 2.67
CA SER A 199 9.67 -11.24 3.37
C SER A 199 10.36 -11.38 4.73
N PHE A 200 11.08 -10.35 5.14
CA PHE A 200 11.78 -10.29 6.43
C PHE A 200 11.43 -9.00 7.16
N ASP A 201 11.24 -9.09 8.48
CA ASP A 201 11.10 -7.90 9.33
C ASP A 201 12.46 -7.59 9.97
N LEU A 202 13.04 -6.47 9.56
CA LEU A 202 14.37 -6.03 9.98
C LEU A 202 14.25 -4.95 11.07
N GLY A 203 14.91 -5.18 12.20
CA GLY A 203 15.16 -4.13 13.20
C GLY A 203 16.30 -3.18 12.79
N ARG A 204 17.17 -3.63 11.88
CA ARG A 204 18.31 -2.88 11.30
C ARG A 204 18.53 -3.33 9.87
N ALA A 205 18.79 -2.38 8.96
CA ALA A 205 19.01 -2.62 7.53
C ALA A 205 20.48 -2.35 7.15
N THR A 206 21.43 -3.12 7.70
CA THR A 206 22.83 -3.06 7.24
C THR A 206 23.02 -3.95 6.02
N ALA A 207 24.07 -3.69 5.24
CA ALA A 207 24.34 -4.48 4.04
C ALA A 207 24.57 -5.96 4.36
N GLU A 208 25.23 -6.28 5.47
CA GLU A 208 25.46 -7.65 5.94
C GLU A 208 24.15 -8.36 6.26
N ILE A 209 23.22 -7.70 6.96
CA ILE A 209 21.92 -8.27 7.32
C ILE A 209 21.10 -8.54 6.05
N ILE A 210 21.04 -7.57 5.15
CA ILE A 210 20.28 -7.71 3.89
C ILE A 210 20.84 -8.83 3.03
N VAL A 211 22.18 -8.95 2.92
CA VAL A 211 22.80 -10.07 2.19
C VAL A 211 22.43 -11.41 2.81
N GLY A 212 22.48 -11.53 4.15
CA GLY A 212 22.06 -12.76 4.83
C GLY A 212 20.60 -13.12 4.55
N CYS A 213 19.69 -12.15 4.56
CA CYS A 213 18.28 -12.38 4.19
C CYS A 213 18.12 -12.80 2.72
N ILE A 214 18.91 -12.22 1.80
CA ILE A 214 18.89 -12.63 0.39
C ILE A 214 19.41 -14.07 0.26
N GLU A 215 20.51 -14.42 0.89
CA GLU A 215 21.09 -15.77 0.89
C GLU A 215 20.11 -16.80 1.46
N GLU A 216 19.40 -16.46 2.54
CA GLU A 216 18.34 -17.29 3.11
C GLU A 216 17.17 -17.46 2.13
N ALA A 217 16.71 -16.37 1.52
CA ALA A 217 15.57 -16.41 0.60
C ALA A 217 15.84 -17.27 -0.65
N ILE A 218 17.08 -17.24 -1.15
CA ILE A 218 17.48 -17.94 -2.38
C ILE A 218 18.22 -19.24 -2.13
N ALA A 219 18.25 -19.75 -0.89
CA ALA A 219 19.00 -20.94 -0.51
C ALA A 219 18.68 -22.16 -1.41
N ASP A 220 17.42 -22.28 -1.84
CA ASP A 220 16.92 -23.36 -2.69
C ASP A 220 17.05 -23.10 -4.20
N LEU A 221 17.65 -21.97 -4.61
CA LEU A 221 17.75 -21.55 -6.01
C LEU A 221 19.16 -21.75 -6.59
N PRO A 222 19.29 -22.07 -7.90
CA PRO A 222 20.58 -22.26 -8.52
C PRO A 222 21.30 -20.92 -8.69
N LYS A 223 22.41 -20.72 -7.96
CA LYS A 223 23.21 -19.49 -8.00
C LYS A 223 23.74 -19.18 -9.41
N GLN A 224 23.96 -20.19 -10.25
CA GLN A 224 24.40 -20.03 -11.63
C GLN A 224 23.35 -19.37 -12.53
N GLY A 225 22.06 -19.49 -12.16
CA GLY A 225 20.95 -18.83 -12.86
C GLY A 225 20.78 -17.36 -12.48
N LEU A 226 21.43 -16.88 -11.41
CA LEU A 226 21.34 -15.50 -10.97
C LEU A 226 22.17 -14.58 -11.89
N VAL A 227 21.48 -13.72 -12.66
CA VAL A 227 22.12 -12.82 -13.63
C VAL A 227 22.28 -11.40 -13.11
N CYS A 228 21.30 -10.87 -12.39
CA CYS A 228 21.26 -9.45 -11.99
C CYS A 228 20.65 -9.27 -10.60
N PHE A 229 21.03 -8.17 -9.95
CA PHE A 229 20.44 -7.69 -8.70
C PHE A 229 19.90 -6.28 -8.91
N PHE A 230 18.64 -6.07 -8.53
CA PHE A 230 17.93 -4.81 -8.66
C PHE A 230 17.51 -4.28 -7.29
N SER A 231 17.86 -3.04 -7.03
CA SER A 231 17.57 -2.32 -5.79
C SER A 231 17.50 -0.82 -6.06
N ASP A 232 17.09 -0.05 -5.04
CA ASP A 232 17.17 1.39 -5.06
C ASP A 232 18.64 1.89 -4.96
N GLY A 233 18.82 3.21 -4.93
CA GLY A 233 20.14 3.85 -5.04
C GLY A 233 20.97 4.18 -3.78
N PRO A 234 20.52 3.98 -2.52
CA PRO A 234 21.32 4.27 -1.34
C PRO A 234 22.67 3.54 -1.29
N ASN A 235 23.61 4.10 -0.52
CA ASN A 235 24.95 3.52 -0.34
C ASN A 235 24.92 2.12 0.27
N VAL A 236 23.93 1.82 1.12
CA VAL A 236 23.73 0.48 1.68
C VAL A 236 23.48 -0.55 0.57
N MET A 237 22.62 -0.26 -0.41
CA MET A 237 22.33 -1.17 -1.51
C MET A 237 23.49 -1.36 -2.49
N LYS A 238 24.33 -0.34 -2.65
CA LYS A 238 25.61 -0.50 -3.37
C LYS A 238 26.52 -1.49 -2.64
N SER A 239 26.58 -1.41 -1.31
CA SER A 239 27.34 -2.37 -0.50
C SER A 239 26.76 -3.79 -0.58
N VAL A 240 25.42 -3.93 -0.55
CA VAL A 240 24.72 -5.22 -0.76
C VAL A 240 25.13 -5.82 -2.10
N ARG A 241 25.02 -5.07 -3.20
CA ARG A 241 25.44 -5.51 -4.54
C ARG A 241 26.89 -5.99 -4.56
N ASN A 242 27.80 -5.19 -4.02
CA ASN A 242 29.23 -5.53 -3.97
C ASN A 242 29.49 -6.83 -3.20
N LYS A 243 28.75 -7.07 -2.11
CA LYS A 243 28.85 -8.31 -1.32
C LYS A 243 28.24 -9.50 -2.05
N LEU A 244 27.08 -9.35 -2.68
CA LEU A 244 26.46 -10.40 -3.49
C LEU A 244 27.38 -10.81 -4.65
N GLN A 245 27.99 -9.84 -5.33
CA GLN A 245 28.94 -10.13 -6.40
C GLN A 245 30.18 -10.88 -5.86
N LYS A 246 30.68 -10.52 -4.68
CA LYS A 246 31.85 -11.19 -4.09
C LYS A 246 31.57 -12.60 -3.56
N HIS A 247 30.41 -12.82 -2.95
CA HIS A 247 30.16 -14.01 -2.13
C HIS A 247 29.10 -14.96 -2.69
N VAL A 248 28.18 -14.47 -3.54
CA VAL A 248 27.03 -15.24 -4.03
C VAL A 248 27.16 -15.55 -5.52
N ALA A 249 27.38 -14.53 -6.35
CA ALA A 249 27.43 -14.68 -7.80
C ALA A 249 28.47 -13.71 -8.40
N PRO A 250 29.73 -14.15 -8.61
CA PRO A 250 30.77 -13.34 -9.26
C PRO A 250 30.40 -12.85 -10.67
N SER A 251 29.53 -13.58 -11.36
CA SER A 251 29.01 -13.25 -12.70
C SER A 251 27.87 -12.23 -12.71
N LEU A 252 27.50 -11.66 -11.55
CA LEU A 252 26.39 -10.72 -11.44
C LEU A 252 26.63 -9.48 -12.31
N ILE A 253 25.70 -9.20 -13.22
CA ILE A 253 25.76 -8.06 -14.12
C ILE A 253 25.29 -6.80 -13.40
N ASP A 254 26.10 -5.74 -13.44
CA ASP A 254 25.74 -4.43 -12.93
C ASP A 254 24.93 -3.63 -13.96
N ILE A 255 23.60 -3.66 -13.79
CA ILE A 255 22.65 -2.84 -14.57
C ILE A 255 22.33 -1.48 -13.91
N GLY A 256 23.06 -1.12 -12.86
CA GLY A 256 22.84 0.07 -12.06
C GLY A 256 21.63 -0.04 -11.11
N ASN A 257 21.15 1.11 -10.67
CA ASN A 257 20.09 1.24 -9.66
C ASN A 257 18.72 1.46 -10.31
N CYS A 258 17.66 1.31 -9.52
CA CYS A 258 16.28 1.51 -9.93
C CYS A 258 16.06 2.78 -10.78
N ASN A 259 15.62 2.59 -12.01
CA ASN A 259 15.32 3.65 -12.97
C ASN A 259 14.17 4.55 -12.49
N LEU A 260 13.17 3.99 -11.80
CA LEU A 260 12.07 4.78 -11.23
C LEU A 260 12.56 5.79 -10.20
N HIS A 261 13.56 5.43 -9.38
CA HIS A 261 14.18 6.37 -8.44
C HIS A 261 14.99 7.46 -9.16
N LYS A 262 15.71 7.11 -10.24
CA LYS A 262 16.41 8.12 -11.07
C LYS A 262 15.44 9.13 -11.67
N VAL A 263 14.33 8.63 -12.22
CA VAL A 263 13.26 9.47 -12.77
C VAL A 263 12.62 10.32 -11.68
N HIS A 264 12.28 9.71 -10.53
CA HIS A 264 11.70 10.43 -9.40
C HIS A 264 12.59 11.59 -8.95
N ASN A 265 13.90 11.34 -8.79
CA ASN A 265 14.86 12.37 -8.38
C ASN A 265 15.01 13.46 -9.44
N ALA A 266 15.05 13.09 -10.73
CA ALA A 266 15.10 14.07 -11.82
C ALA A 266 13.84 14.95 -11.85
N PHE A 267 12.67 14.35 -11.66
CA PHE A 267 11.41 15.09 -11.55
C PHE A 267 11.39 16.02 -10.34
N GLY A 268 11.86 15.55 -9.17
CA GLY A 268 12.01 16.37 -7.97
C GLY A 268 12.91 17.59 -8.21
N ARG A 269 14.03 17.41 -8.92
CA ARG A 269 14.89 18.55 -9.34
C ARG A 269 14.21 19.51 -10.30
N GLY A 270 13.34 19.00 -11.17
CA GLY A 270 12.50 19.84 -12.04
C GLY A 270 11.51 20.69 -11.24
N LEU A 271 10.83 20.07 -10.27
CA LEU A 271 9.95 20.77 -9.34
C LEU A 271 10.71 21.83 -8.54
N ASP A 272 11.89 21.49 -7.99
CA ASP A 272 12.77 22.43 -7.27
C ASP A 272 13.05 23.70 -8.08
N ALA A 273 13.18 23.57 -9.41
CA ALA A 273 13.52 24.67 -10.31
C ALA A 273 12.30 25.48 -10.78
N PHE A 274 11.15 24.84 -11.04
CA PHE A 274 10.04 25.46 -11.76
C PHE A 274 8.65 25.32 -11.09
N GLY A 275 8.47 24.37 -10.17
CA GLY A 275 7.14 23.95 -9.70
C GLY A 275 6.95 23.90 -8.18
N LEU A 276 7.91 24.36 -7.38
CA LEU A 276 7.83 24.32 -5.91
C LEU A 276 6.60 25.04 -5.36
N ASP A 277 6.28 26.20 -5.90
CA ASP A 277 5.12 26.99 -5.48
C ASP A 277 3.81 26.27 -5.81
N VAL A 278 3.71 25.67 -7.00
CA VAL A 278 2.56 24.86 -7.41
C VAL A 278 2.42 23.61 -6.54
N GLU A 279 3.51 22.88 -6.27
CA GLU A 279 3.49 21.71 -5.39
C GLU A 279 3.04 22.10 -3.98
N GLU A 280 3.52 23.25 -3.47
CA GLU A 280 3.09 23.78 -2.16
C GLU A 280 1.59 24.10 -2.16
N VAL A 281 1.07 24.77 -3.20
CA VAL A 281 -0.36 25.07 -3.34
C VAL A 281 -1.20 23.80 -3.33
N VAL A 282 -0.84 22.78 -4.13
CA VAL A 282 -1.53 21.49 -4.18
C VAL A 282 -1.61 20.83 -2.80
N ARG A 283 -0.47 20.80 -2.07
CA ARG A 283 -0.43 20.25 -0.72
C ARG A 283 -1.27 21.08 0.26
N ASN A 284 -1.17 22.40 0.19
CA ASN A 284 -1.88 23.32 1.07
C ASN A 284 -3.40 23.21 0.89
N ILE A 285 -3.89 23.10 -0.35
CA ILE A 285 -5.30 22.85 -0.66
C ILE A 285 -5.79 21.58 0.03
N TYR A 286 -5.07 20.46 -0.11
CA TYR A 286 -5.45 19.20 0.54
C TYR A 286 -5.55 19.35 2.07
N TYR A 287 -4.52 19.90 2.72
CA TYR A 287 -4.52 20.05 4.17
C TYR A 287 -5.57 21.05 4.68
N TYR A 288 -5.87 22.08 3.88
CA TYR A 288 -6.91 23.06 4.21
C TYR A 288 -8.30 22.42 4.15
N PHE A 289 -8.62 21.71 3.06
CA PHE A 289 -9.95 21.11 2.91
C PHE A 289 -10.11 19.75 3.60
N LYS A 290 -9.07 19.19 4.23
CA LYS A 290 -9.17 17.97 5.06
C LYS A 290 -10.23 18.06 6.17
N GLY A 291 -10.56 19.26 6.65
CA GLY A 291 -11.59 19.47 7.67
C GLY A 291 -13.02 19.50 7.10
N ALA A 292 -13.95 18.78 7.72
CA ALA A 292 -15.33 18.61 7.27
C ALA A 292 -16.05 19.95 7.00
N VAL A 293 -15.95 20.92 7.90
CA VAL A 293 -16.61 22.24 7.76
C VAL A 293 -16.14 22.99 6.51
N ARG A 294 -14.82 22.97 6.23
CA ARG A 294 -14.25 23.63 5.05
C ARG A 294 -14.59 22.89 3.76
N SER A 295 -14.59 21.55 3.82
CA SER A 295 -15.06 20.71 2.70
C SER A 295 -16.52 20.99 2.36
N GLU A 296 -17.39 21.16 3.36
CA GLU A 296 -18.80 21.49 3.15
C GLU A 296 -18.97 22.88 2.53
N ALA A 297 -18.27 23.90 3.05
CA ALA A 297 -18.31 25.26 2.48
C ALA A 297 -17.75 25.31 1.04
N LEU A 298 -16.78 24.47 0.69
CA LEU A 298 -16.35 24.30 -0.70
C LEU A 298 -17.42 23.62 -1.55
N ARG A 299 -18.09 22.59 -1.03
CA ARG A 299 -19.18 21.91 -1.73
C ARG A 299 -20.30 22.88 -2.10
N GLU A 300 -20.68 23.78 -1.20
CA GLU A 300 -21.65 24.84 -1.51
C GLU A 300 -21.19 25.71 -2.70
N CYS A 301 -19.88 26.02 -2.78
CA CYS A 301 -19.33 26.74 -3.94
C CYS A 301 -19.35 25.89 -5.22
N GLN A 302 -19.03 24.60 -5.13
CA GLN A 302 -19.10 23.66 -6.26
C GLN A 302 -20.53 23.57 -6.80
N ASP A 303 -21.51 23.36 -5.91
CA ASP A 303 -22.93 23.25 -6.25
C ASP A 303 -23.46 24.54 -6.88
N THR A 304 -23.11 25.70 -6.32
CA THR A 304 -23.49 27.01 -6.86
C THR A 304 -22.97 27.24 -8.29
N LEU A 305 -21.78 26.71 -8.60
CA LEU A 305 -21.13 26.86 -9.91
C LEU A 305 -21.50 25.72 -10.88
N GLY A 306 -22.27 24.72 -10.45
CA GLY A 306 -22.57 23.54 -11.26
C GLY A 306 -21.33 22.66 -11.55
N ILE A 307 -20.29 22.73 -10.72
CA ILE A 307 -19.07 21.95 -10.84
C ILE A 307 -19.24 20.64 -10.05
N SER A 308 -18.80 19.51 -10.62
CA SER A 308 -18.83 18.20 -9.95
C SER A 308 -18.20 18.27 -8.56
N CYS A 309 -18.95 17.83 -7.54
CA CYS A 309 -18.52 17.89 -6.15
C CYS A 309 -17.39 16.89 -5.89
N HIS A 310 -16.18 17.39 -5.72
CA HIS A 310 -15.00 16.57 -5.60
C HIS A 310 -14.13 17.00 -4.41
N VAL A 311 -13.52 16.01 -3.73
CA VAL A 311 -12.54 16.23 -2.66
C VAL A 311 -11.11 16.24 -3.20
N PHE A 312 -10.18 16.90 -2.51
CA PHE A 312 -8.79 16.95 -2.99
C PHE A 312 -8.00 15.68 -2.69
N LEU A 313 -7.09 15.34 -3.60
CA LEU A 313 -6.21 14.17 -3.49
C LEU A 313 -4.91 14.57 -2.80
N ARG A 314 -4.47 13.73 -1.83
CA ARG A 314 -3.20 13.94 -1.14
C ARG A 314 -2.03 13.68 -2.09
N HIS A 315 -1.24 14.71 -2.35
CA HIS A 315 0.10 14.58 -2.92
C HIS A 315 1.11 14.26 -1.81
N VAL A 316 2.04 13.34 -2.07
CA VAL A 316 3.20 13.06 -1.21
C VAL A 316 4.47 13.22 -2.03
N SER A 317 5.37 14.09 -1.57
CA SER A 317 6.55 14.51 -2.33
C SER A 317 7.51 13.37 -2.66
N ASN A 318 7.61 12.34 -1.80
CA ASN A 318 8.39 11.12 -2.09
C ASN A 318 7.74 10.19 -3.13
N ARG A 319 6.58 10.56 -3.69
CA ARG A 319 5.86 9.81 -4.73
C ARG A 319 5.35 10.79 -5.80
N TRP A 320 6.28 11.22 -6.65
CA TRP A 320 6.03 12.18 -7.73
C TRP A 320 4.79 11.88 -8.59
N LEU A 321 4.49 10.61 -8.87
CA LEU A 321 3.29 10.19 -9.62
C LEU A 321 1.97 10.64 -9.00
N THR A 322 1.94 10.93 -7.69
CA THR A 322 0.71 11.43 -7.04
C THR A 322 0.39 12.88 -7.42
N LEU A 323 1.37 13.65 -7.90
CA LEU A 323 1.20 15.07 -8.22
C LEU A 323 0.22 15.28 -9.38
N GLN A 324 0.32 14.48 -10.43
CA GLN A 324 -0.51 14.61 -11.63
C GLN A 324 -2.01 14.56 -11.28
N HIS A 325 -2.44 13.56 -10.52
CA HIS A 325 -3.85 13.43 -10.13
C HIS A 325 -4.31 14.58 -9.23
N SER A 326 -3.44 15.05 -8.34
CA SER A 326 -3.75 16.20 -7.50
C SER A 326 -3.84 17.49 -8.33
N LEU A 327 -2.97 17.69 -9.32
CA LEU A 327 -3.04 18.83 -10.25
C LEU A 327 -4.30 18.80 -11.11
N CYS A 328 -4.68 17.64 -11.67
CA CYS A 328 -5.94 17.48 -12.40
C CYS A 328 -7.13 17.94 -11.54
N ARG A 329 -7.15 17.52 -10.27
CA ARG A 329 -8.22 17.87 -9.34
C ARG A 329 -8.22 19.36 -8.98
N VAL A 330 -7.05 20.01 -8.95
CA VAL A 330 -6.96 21.47 -8.72
C VAL A 330 -7.43 22.25 -9.94
N GLU A 331 -7.05 21.81 -11.15
CA GLU A 331 -7.47 22.42 -12.41
C GLU A 331 -8.99 22.32 -12.59
N GLU A 332 -9.56 21.12 -12.42
CA GLU A 332 -11.01 20.87 -12.48
C GLU A 332 -11.81 21.76 -11.51
N GLN A 333 -11.23 22.04 -10.33
CA GLN A 333 -11.89 22.76 -9.24
C GLN A 333 -11.43 24.21 -9.14
N PHE A 334 -10.68 24.72 -10.13
CA PHE A 334 -9.99 26.00 -10.03
C PHE A 334 -10.95 27.17 -9.80
N GLU A 335 -12.06 27.21 -10.54
CA GLU A 335 -13.08 28.25 -10.39
C GLU A 335 -13.82 28.19 -9.04
N ALA A 336 -14.09 26.98 -8.52
CA ALA A 336 -14.66 26.80 -7.19
C ALA A 336 -13.69 27.28 -6.09
N LEU A 337 -12.41 26.95 -6.21
CA LEU A 337 -11.35 27.38 -5.28
C LEU A 337 -11.17 28.89 -5.30
N ARG A 338 -11.11 29.49 -6.49
CA ARG A 338 -11.03 30.93 -6.69
C ARG A 338 -12.23 31.61 -6.03
N THR A 339 -13.44 31.16 -6.33
CA THR A 339 -14.67 31.68 -5.72
C THR A 339 -14.65 31.55 -4.20
N TYR A 340 -14.22 30.40 -3.67
CA TYR A 340 -14.14 30.17 -2.23
C TYR A 340 -13.17 31.13 -1.53
N PHE A 341 -11.96 31.33 -2.05
CA PHE A 341 -10.96 32.19 -1.40
C PHE A 341 -11.24 33.69 -1.57
N PHE A 342 -11.96 34.10 -2.61
CA PHE A 342 -12.38 35.49 -2.80
C PHE A 342 -13.75 35.82 -2.19
N LYS A 343 -14.57 34.82 -1.88
CA LYS A 343 -15.72 35.00 -0.98
C LYS A 343 -15.18 35.20 0.44
N GLY A 344 -15.32 36.41 0.98
CA GLY A 344 -14.79 36.80 2.29
C GLY A 344 -15.34 35.98 3.45
N ASN A 345 -14.79 34.79 3.69
CA ASN A 345 -15.14 33.91 4.80
C ASN A 345 -14.24 34.19 6.01
N SER A 346 -14.51 35.32 6.68
CA SER A 346 -13.86 35.74 7.91
C SER A 346 -14.45 35.05 9.15
N SER A 347 -14.47 33.72 9.19
CA SER A 347 -14.71 33.00 10.46
C SER A 347 -13.42 32.94 11.28
N ARG A 348 -13.49 33.09 12.62
CA ARG A 348 -12.32 32.89 13.51
C ARG A 348 -11.75 31.48 13.31
N GLN A 349 -10.60 31.39 12.64
CA GLN A 349 -9.88 30.15 12.41
C GLN A 349 -8.79 29.96 13.47
N ARG A 350 -8.35 28.70 13.68
CA ARG A 350 -7.13 28.44 14.45
C ARG A 350 -5.92 29.08 13.75
N PRO A 351 -4.88 29.51 14.48
CA PRO A 351 -3.75 30.24 13.89
C PRO A 351 -3.04 29.51 12.73
N ASP A 352 -2.88 28.18 12.84
CA ASP A 352 -2.30 27.31 11.80
C ASP A 352 -3.15 27.29 10.53
N THR A 353 -4.47 27.20 10.71
CA THR A 353 -5.47 27.19 9.65
C THR A 353 -5.56 28.55 8.97
N GLN A 354 -5.44 29.64 9.73
CA GLN A 354 -5.40 31.00 9.21
C GLN A 354 -4.13 31.26 8.38
N SER A 355 -2.97 30.77 8.82
CA SER A 355 -1.73 30.87 8.04
C SER A 355 -1.87 30.16 6.70
N LEU A 356 -2.43 28.95 6.70
CA LEU A 356 -2.67 28.18 5.48
C LEU A 356 -3.69 28.87 4.55
N HIS A 357 -4.76 29.44 5.12
CA HIS A 357 -5.73 30.22 4.38
C HIS A 357 -5.08 31.43 3.70
N ASN A 358 -4.28 32.21 4.42
CA ASN A 358 -3.62 33.40 3.89
C ASN A 358 -2.65 33.04 2.74
N LYS A 359 -1.89 31.94 2.87
CA LYS A 359 -1.05 31.43 1.79
C LYS A 359 -1.86 31.10 0.54
N LEU A 360 -3.00 30.44 0.71
CA LEU A 360 -3.88 30.07 -0.41
C LEU A 360 -4.53 31.30 -1.04
N VAL A 361 -5.03 32.26 -0.24
CA VAL A 361 -5.56 33.53 -0.77
C VAL A 361 -4.49 34.28 -1.58
N SER A 362 -3.25 34.34 -1.08
CA SER A 362 -2.12 34.94 -1.80
C SER A 362 -1.87 34.23 -3.13
N ALA A 363 -1.78 32.89 -3.11
CA ALA A 363 -1.54 32.10 -4.31
C ALA A 363 -2.66 32.27 -5.35
N PHE A 364 -3.93 32.19 -4.94
CA PHE A 364 -5.08 32.37 -5.83
C PHE A 364 -5.25 33.83 -6.32
N SER A 365 -4.55 34.79 -5.71
CA SER A 365 -4.46 36.18 -6.18
C SER A 365 -3.42 36.34 -7.30
N GLU A 366 -2.50 35.39 -7.47
CA GLU A 366 -1.56 35.42 -8.59
C GLU A 366 -2.27 35.10 -9.90
N LYS A 367 -2.27 36.06 -10.83
CA LYS A 367 -2.84 35.90 -12.18
C LYS A 367 -2.26 34.71 -12.95
N GLN A 368 -1.02 34.33 -12.62
CA GLN A 368 -0.28 33.27 -13.31
C GLN A 368 -0.52 31.89 -12.69
N LEU A 369 -1.21 31.75 -11.56
CA LEU A 369 -1.34 30.46 -10.87
C LEU A 369 -1.93 29.38 -11.77
N LEU A 370 -3.03 29.68 -12.49
CA LEU A 370 -3.64 28.71 -13.40
C LEU A 370 -2.67 28.30 -14.51
N ALA A 371 -1.93 29.25 -15.08
CA ALA A 371 -0.92 28.95 -16.10
C ALA A 371 0.20 28.07 -15.56
N LYS A 372 0.68 28.31 -14.34
CA LYS A 372 1.68 27.46 -13.66
C LYS A 372 1.14 26.05 -13.38
N VAL A 373 -0.11 25.93 -12.91
CA VAL A 373 -0.78 24.64 -12.71
C VAL A 373 -0.88 23.87 -14.02
N LEU A 374 -1.29 24.52 -15.12
CA LEU A 374 -1.38 23.90 -16.44
C LEU A 374 0.00 23.52 -17.01
N PHE A 375 1.02 24.34 -16.77
CA PHE A 375 2.40 24.04 -17.16
C PHE A 375 2.89 22.76 -16.45
N GLU A 376 2.74 22.68 -15.13
CA GLU A 376 3.11 21.49 -14.34
C GLU A 376 2.28 20.26 -14.72
N LEU A 377 0.99 20.46 -15.01
CA LEU A 377 0.11 19.40 -15.51
C LEU A 377 0.67 18.86 -16.84
N CYS A 378 1.00 19.72 -17.80
CA CYS A 378 1.62 19.32 -19.06
C CYS A 378 2.95 18.61 -18.86
N ALA A 379 3.83 19.13 -17.98
CA ALA A 379 5.11 18.50 -17.68
C ALA A 379 4.93 17.08 -17.08
N ALA A 380 3.98 16.92 -16.16
CA ALA A 380 3.64 15.63 -15.56
C ALA A 380 2.95 14.67 -16.57
N PHE A 381 2.02 15.18 -17.39
CA PHE A 381 1.28 14.39 -18.39
C PHE A 381 2.13 13.97 -19.58
N GLN A 382 2.94 14.86 -20.14
CA GLN A 382 3.79 14.54 -21.29
C GLN A 382 4.83 13.49 -20.91
N TRP A 383 5.36 13.52 -19.69
CA TRP A 383 6.24 12.46 -19.20
C TRP A 383 5.54 11.09 -19.15
N ILE A 384 4.36 11.03 -18.56
CA ILE A 384 3.62 9.77 -18.37
C ILE A 384 3.09 9.24 -19.71
N SER A 385 2.48 10.11 -20.52
CA SER A 385 1.91 9.77 -21.82
C SER A 385 2.97 9.43 -22.88
N ALA A 386 4.15 10.05 -22.85
CA ALA A 386 5.22 9.73 -23.81
C ALA A 386 6.08 8.51 -23.41
N ALA A 387 6.22 8.23 -22.10
CA ALA A 387 7.04 7.12 -21.62
C ALA A 387 6.33 5.75 -21.72
N LEU A 388 5.02 5.69 -21.43
CA LEU A 388 4.25 4.43 -21.38
C LEU A 388 4.13 3.71 -22.74
N PRO A 389 3.83 4.39 -23.87
CA PRO A 389 3.75 3.76 -25.18
C PRO A 389 5.12 3.30 -25.69
N LYS A 390 6.18 4.10 -25.47
CA LYS A 390 7.54 3.77 -25.88
C LYS A 390 8.11 2.57 -25.11
N ALA A 391 7.80 2.46 -23.82
CA ALA A 391 8.16 1.29 -23.02
C ALA A 391 7.42 0.02 -23.48
N ARG A 392 6.12 0.13 -23.83
CA ARG A 392 5.35 -0.98 -24.43
C ARG A 392 5.87 -1.40 -25.80
N ALA A 393 6.23 -0.44 -26.66
CA ALA A 393 6.79 -0.73 -27.98
C ALA A 393 8.18 -1.38 -27.90
N ALA A 394 9.03 -0.96 -26.96
CA ALA A 394 10.35 -1.55 -26.73
C ALA A 394 10.25 -3.03 -26.27
N LEU A 395 9.28 -3.34 -25.41
CA LEU A 395 9.01 -4.72 -24.96
C LEU A 395 8.46 -5.61 -26.08
N ALA A 396 7.70 -5.04 -27.03
CA ALA A 396 7.17 -5.75 -28.20
C ALA A 396 8.21 -6.00 -29.30
N HIS A 397 9.35 -5.29 -29.28
CA HIS A 397 10.43 -5.47 -30.25
C HIS A 397 11.51 -6.45 -29.79
N THR A 398 11.54 -6.80 -28.50
CA THR A 398 12.43 -7.82 -27.92
C THR A 398 11.86 -9.24 -27.97
N SER A 399 10.68 -9.45 -28.56
CA SER A 399 10.02 -10.75 -28.74
C SER A 399 10.15 -11.31 -30.17
N ARG A 400 11.25 -11.01 -30.87
CA ARG A 400 11.61 -11.68 -32.13
C ARG A 400 12.96 -12.37 -32.04
#